data_AF-A0A960D1Y6-F1
#
_entry.id   AF-A0A960D1Y6-F1
#
_cell.length_a   1.000
_cell.length_b   1.000
_cell.length_c   1.000
_cell.angle_alpha   90.00
_cell.angle_beta   90.00
_cell.angle_gamma   90.00
#
_symmetry.space_group_name_H-M   'P 1'
#
loop_
_entity.id
_entity.type
_entity.pdbx_description
1 polymer ?
#
loop_
_entity_poly.entity_id
_entity_poly.type
_entity_poly.pdbx_seq_one_letter_code
_entity_poly.pdbx_strand_id
1 'polypeptide(L)' 'MTTLTRGQLGALGEQLAVEHLTSLGLRILARNWRCRYGELDIIAADADRTVVFVEVKTRSGDGFG' A
#
# COMPACT_ATOMS: atom_id res chain seq x y z
N MET A 1 -15.92 -14.19 -16.24
CA MET A 1 -15.13 -13.14 -15.55
C MET A 1 -14.14 -13.85 -14.67
N THR A 2 -12.85 -13.69 -14.91
CA THR A 2 -11.79 -14.32 -14.12
C THR A 2 -11.71 -13.64 -12.76
N THR A 3 -11.99 -14.37 -11.69
CA THR A 3 -11.84 -13.88 -10.31
C THR A 3 -10.36 -13.66 -10.03
N LEU A 4 -10.00 -12.46 -9.54
CA LEU A 4 -8.63 -12.18 -9.09
C LEU A 4 -8.28 -13.10 -7.92
N THR A 5 -7.05 -13.62 -7.91
CA THR A 5 -6.51 -14.28 -6.72
C THR A 5 -6.34 -13.27 -5.58
N ARG A 6 -6.26 -13.74 -4.33
CA ARG A 6 -6.00 -12.88 -3.16
C ARG A 6 -4.74 -12.03 -3.33
N GLY A 7 -3.68 -12.62 -3.88
CA GLY A 7 -2.41 -11.91 -4.14
C GLY A 7 -2.55 -10.83 -5.22
N GLN A 8 -3.28 -11.12 -6.30
CA GLN A 8 -3.56 -10.12 -7.34
C GLN A 8 -4.44 -8.98 -6.82
N LEU A 9 -5.43 -9.30 -5.98
CA LEU A 9 -6.27 -8.30 -5.35
C LEU A 9 -5.48 -7.39 -4.40
N GLY A 10 -4.60 -7.97 -3.58
CA GLY A 10 -3.70 -7.21 -2.70
C GLY A 10 -2.74 -6.31 -3.49
N ALA A 11 -2.12 -6.84 -4.53
CA ALA A 11 -1.22 -6.07 -5.40
C ALA A 11 -1.95 -4.91 -6.10
N LEU A 12 -3.20 -5.12 -6.53
CA LEU A 12 -4.04 -4.07 -7.08
C LEU A 12 -4.33 -2.98 -6.05
N GLY A 13 -4.68 -3.35 -4.81
CA GLY A 13 -4.92 -2.38 -3.76
C GLY A 13 -3.68 -1.57 -3.39
N GLU A 14 -2.51 -2.22 -3.32
CA GLU A 14 -1.24 -1.51 -3.07
C GLU A 14 -0.92 -0.52 -4.20
N GLN A 15 -1.15 -0.92 -5.45
CA GLN A 15 -0.96 -0.03 -6.60
C GLN A 15 -1.87 1.20 -6.51
N LEU A 16 -3.16 1.01 -6.21
CA LEU A 16 -4.11 2.11 -6.05
C LEU A 16 -3.74 3.02 -4.86
N ALA A 17 -3.24 2.45 -3.77
CA ALA A 17 -2.76 3.23 -2.63
C ALA A 17 -1.55 4.11 -3.01
N VAL A 18 -0.58 3.56 -3.76
CA VAL A 18 0.57 4.33 -4.27
C VAL A 18 0.13 5.49 -5.14
N GLU A 19 -0.79 5.25 -6.08
CA GLU A 19 -1.32 6.28 -6.97
C GLU A 19 -2.00 7.39 -6.17
N HIS A 20 -2.84 7.02 -5.20
CA HIS A 20 -3.50 7.96 -4.31
C HIS A 20 -2.51 8.81 -3.51
N LEU A 21 -1.55 8.18 -2.81
CA LEU A 21 -0.52 8.87 -2.02
C LEU A 21 0.32 9.81 -2.90
N THR A 22 0.68 9.37 -4.11
CA THR A 22 1.42 10.20 -5.06
C THR A 22 0.59 11.40 -5.51
N SER A 23 -0.71 11.22 -5.77
CA SER A 23 -1.61 12.33 -6.12
C SER A 23 -1.80 13.35 -4.99
N LEU A 24 -1.61 12.94 -3.73
CA LEU A 24 -1.59 13.81 -2.57
C LEU A 24 -0.23 14.53 -2.38
N GLY A 25 0.73 14.29 -3.27
CA GLY A 25 2.06 14.91 -3.25
C GLY A 25 3.07 14.18 -2.37
N LEU A 26 2.76 12.99 -1.85
CA LEU A 26 3.74 12.19 -1.12
C LEU A 26 4.69 11.50 -2.09
N ARG A 27 5.97 11.45 -1.72
CA ARG A 27 7.00 10.70 -2.42
C ARG A 27 7.08 9.28 -1.87
N ILE A 28 6.89 8.29 -2.73
CA ILE A 28 7.09 6.89 -2.35
C ILE A 28 8.59 6.62 -2.17
N LEU A 29 8.96 6.09 -1.00
CA LEU A 29 10.33 5.70 -0.65
C LEU A 29 10.56 4.22 -0.90
N ALA A 30 9.59 3.38 -0.57
CA ALA A 30 9.66 1.95 -0.75
C ALA A 30 8.25 1.34 -0.86
N ARG A 31 8.18 0.18 -1.51
CA ARG A 31 7.01 -0.70 -1.57
C ARG A 31 7.48 -2.11 -1.22
N ASN A 32 6.61 -2.92 -0.62
CA ASN A 32 6.92 -4.30 -0.20
C ASN A 32 8.25 -4.38 0.57
N TRP A 33 8.46 -3.45 1.50
CA TRP A 33 9.71 -3.34 2.24
C TRP A 33 9.80 -4.45 3.28
N ARG A 34 10.97 -5.09 3.38
CA ARG A 34 11.21 -6.23 4.28
C ARG A 34 12.54 -6.09 4.99
N CYS A 35 12.57 -6.48 6.26
CA CYS A 35 13.78 -6.62 7.05
C CYS A 35 13.67 -7.81 8.00
N ARG A 36 14.73 -8.06 8.80
CA ARG A 36 14.73 -9.17 9.77
C ARG A 36 13.64 -9.08 10.85
N TYR A 37 13.03 -7.90 11.04
CA TYR A 37 12.07 -7.63 12.10
C TYR A 37 10.62 -7.54 11.61
N GLY A 38 10.38 -7.60 10.30
CA GLY A 38 9.04 -7.47 9.74
C GLY A 38 9.03 -6.86 8.35
N GLU A 39 7.83 -6.47 7.94
CA GLU A 39 7.53 -5.92 6.63
C GLU A 39 6.60 -4.71 6.71
N LEU A 40 6.63 -3.90 5.66
CA LEU A 40 5.77 -2.74 5.46
C LEU A 40 5.34 -2.69 3.99
N ASP A 41 4.05 -2.46 3.75
CA ASP A 41 3.52 -2.42 2.38
C ASP A 41 4.06 -1.20 1.62
N ILE A 42 3.93 0.00 2.20
CA ILE A 42 4.39 1.25 1.57
C ILE A 42 5.07 2.14 2.62
N ILE A 43 6.20 2.74 2.22
CA ILE A 43 6.87 3.82 2.95
C ILE A 43 6.83 5.06 2.06
N ALA A 44 6.31 6.17 2.57
CA ALA A 44 6.22 7.43 1.85
C ALA A 44 6.78 8.59 2.70
N ALA A 45 7.03 9.73 2.06
CA ALA A 45 7.38 10.97 2.73
C ALA A 45 6.64 12.17 2.16
N ASP A 46 6.27 13.11 3.02
CA ASP A 46 5.81 14.43 2.60
C ASP A 46 6.99 15.35 2.23
N ALA A 47 6.67 16.59 1.85
CA ALA A 47 7.68 17.60 1.51
C ALA A 47 8.50 18.06 2.73
N ASP A 48 7.93 18.01 3.94
CA ASP A 48 8.49 18.50 5.19
C ASP A 48 9.29 17.43 5.96
N ARG A 49 9.59 16.30 5.31
CA ARG A 49 10.39 15.17 5.81
C ARG A 49 9.69 14.28 6.84
N THR A 50 8.37 14.35 6.95
CA THR A 50 7.60 13.35 7.69
C THR A 50 7.62 12.03 6.92
N VAL A 51 7.98 10.94 7.59
CA VAL A 51 7.90 9.58 7.03
C VAL A 51 6.58 8.94 7.46
N VAL A 52 5.85 8.40 6.49
CA VAL A 52 4.55 7.76 6.68
C VAL A 52 4.66 6.29 6.32
N PHE A 53 4.29 5.41 7.26
CA PHE A 53 4.16 3.98 7.04
C PHE A 53 2.71 3.63 6.78
N VAL A 54 2.44 2.94 5.66
CA VAL A 54 1.09 2.63 5.21
C VAL A 54 0.94 1.13 5.07
N GLU A 55 -0.05 0.60 5.77
CA GLU A 55 -0.54 -0.78 5.69
C GLU A 55 -1.77 -0.79 4.78
N VAL A 56 -1.77 -1.63 3.74
CA VAL A 56 -2.82 -1.69 2.72
C VAL A 56 -3.66 -2.94 2.93
N LYS A 57 -4.97 -2.74 3.09
CA LYS A 57 -5.95 -3.84 3.15
C LYS A 57 -6.98 -3.70 2.04
N THR A 58 -6.96 -4.62 1.08
CA THR A 58 -7.96 -4.68 0.01
C THR A 58 -9.11 -5.60 0.42
N ARG A 59 -10.35 -5.12 0.28
CA ARG A 59 -11.56 -5.87 0.61
C ARG A 59 -12.47 -5.96 -0.61
N SER A 60 -13.14 -7.11 -0.75
CA SER A 60 -14.12 -7.36 -1.81
C SER A 60 -15.57 -7.37 -1.29
N GLY A 61 -15.80 -6.92 -0.05
CA GLY A 61 -17.11 -6.83 0.59
C GLY A 61 -17.04 -6.06 1.91
N ASP A 62 -18.19 -5.86 2.54
CA ASP A 62 -18.35 -4.94 3.69
C ASP A 62 -18.09 -5.60 5.06
N GLY A 63 -17.61 -6.85 5.06
CA GLY A 63 -17.26 -7.57 6.28
C GLY A 63 -16.05 -6.95 7.00
N PHE A 64 -16.04 -7.08 8.33
CA PHE A 64 -14.86 -6.78 9.14
C PHE A 64 -13.92 -7.99 9.20
N GLY A 65 -12.61 -7.74 9.23
CA GLY A 65 -11.54 -8.74 9.09
C GLY A 65 -10.68 -8.42 7.89
#